data_AF-A0A5M9YXU5-F1
#
_entry.id   AF-A0A5M9YXU5-F1
#
_cell.length_a   1.000
_cell.length_b   1.000
_cell.length_c   1.000
_cell.angle_alpha   90.00
_cell.angle_beta   90.00
_cell.angle_gamma   90.00
#
_symmetry.space_group_name_H-M   'P 1'
#
loop_
_entity.id
_entity.type
_entity.pdbx_description
1 polymer ?
#
loop_
_entity_poly.entity_id
_entity_poly.type
_entity_poly.pdbx_seq_one_letter_code
_entity_poly.pdbx_strand_id
1 'polypeptide(L)'
;MKITELNPDGKRYRHLINSLSNYFNRICTRATPYGLDAMVSLGKFSKNEKNCDNKLFKHIYPDMEWLSKVIRKIEIDLEDLNYLYVKWNNVVVCNKTYFKLLFVKDDERKNLQRKLKITSITKAINKFTQNNISVKKLISNLQYSRDCKIVCVRMNDSLNLFL
;
A
#
# COMPACT_ATOMS: atom_id res chain seq x y z
N MET A 1 -12.85 17.37 -22.58
CA MET A 1 -13.94 16.91 -23.46
C MET A 1 -15.19 17.66 -23.07
N LYS A 2 -15.78 18.45 -23.98
CA LYS A 2 -17.00 19.21 -23.66
C LYS A 2 -18.21 18.36 -24.02
N ILE A 3 -19.25 18.36 -23.18
CA ILE A 3 -20.49 17.60 -23.44
C ILE A 3 -21.14 18.04 -24.75
N THR A 4 -20.97 19.32 -25.11
CA THR A 4 -21.44 19.93 -26.35
C THR A 4 -20.82 19.34 -27.63
N GLU A 5 -19.73 18.58 -27.52
CA GLU A 5 -19.03 17.95 -28.66
C GLU A 5 -19.49 16.50 -28.91
N LEU A 6 -20.38 15.97 -28.07
CA LEU A 6 -20.88 14.59 -28.19
C LEU A 6 -22.13 14.55 -29.08
N ASN A 7 -22.18 13.59 -30.00
CA ASN A 7 -23.40 13.26 -30.73
C ASN A 7 -24.47 12.73 -29.75
N PRO A 8 -25.65 13.38 -29.62
CA PRO A 8 -26.72 12.97 -28.71
C PRO A 8 -27.22 11.54 -28.93
N ASP A 9 -27.23 11.08 -30.19
CA ASP A 9 -27.66 9.73 -30.54
C ASP A 9 -26.50 8.72 -30.49
N GLY A 10 -25.31 9.19 -30.16
CA GLY A 10 -24.10 8.40 -30.04
C GLY A 10 -24.10 7.52 -28.80
N LYS A 11 -23.50 6.33 -28.92
CA LYS A 11 -23.30 5.39 -27.80
C LYS A 11 -22.62 6.06 -26.59
N ARG A 12 -21.62 6.93 -26.83
CA ARG A 12 -20.89 7.63 -25.76
C ARG A 12 -21.78 8.61 -24.99
N TYR A 13 -22.67 9.33 -25.67
CA TYR A 13 -23.61 10.24 -25.02
C TYR A 13 -24.60 9.49 -24.14
N ARG A 14 -25.21 8.41 -24.67
CA ARG A 14 -26.10 7.56 -23.87
C ARG A 14 -25.41 6.98 -22.63
N HIS A 15 -24.16 6.53 -22.75
CA HIS A 15 -23.40 6.05 -21.58
C HIS A 15 -23.18 7.15 -20.55
N LEU A 16 -22.81 8.35 -20.98
CA LEU A 16 -22.62 9.49 -20.07
C LEU A 16 -23.91 9.83 -19.31
N ILE A 17 -25.04 9.97 -20.02
CA ILE A 17 -26.35 10.26 -19.41
C ILE A 17 -26.73 9.18 -18.40
N ASN A 18 -26.58 7.90 -18.77
CA ASN A 18 -26.88 6.80 -17.86
C ASN A 18 -25.97 6.82 -16.62
N SER A 19 -24.68 7.07 -16.78
CA SER A 19 -23.75 7.19 -15.65
C SER A 19 -24.14 8.34 -14.73
N LEU A 20 -24.46 9.52 -15.28
CA LEU A 20 -24.86 10.68 -14.49
C LEU A 20 -26.16 10.44 -13.72
N SER A 21 -27.19 9.88 -14.39
CA SER A 21 -28.45 9.50 -13.75
C SER A 21 -28.25 8.49 -12.63
N ASN A 22 -27.33 7.52 -12.80
CA ASN A 22 -27.01 6.55 -11.76
C ASN A 22 -26.35 7.21 -10.54
N TYR A 23 -25.42 8.15 -10.73
CA TYR A 23 -24.80 8.91 -9.64
C TYR A 23 -25.80 9.84 -8.95
N PHE A 24 -26.67 10.50 -9.71
CA PHE A 24 -27.74 11.33 -9.15
C PHE A 24 -28.68 10.51 -8.25
N ASN A 25 -29.18 9.39 -8.77
CA ASN A 25 -30.01 8.47 -7.99
C ASN A 25 -29.28 7.98 -6.73
N ARG A 26 -27.97 7.71 -6.82
CA ARG A 26 -27.16 7.30 -5.67
C ARG A 26 -27.13 8.37 -4.57
N ILE A 27 -26.83 9.61 -4.91
CA ILE A 27 -26.76 10.74 -3.96
C ILE A 27 -28.10 10.94 -3.26
N CYS A 28 -29.22 10.83 -3.99
CA CYS A 28 -30.55 11.09 -3.44
C CYS A 28 -31.10 9.93 -2.60
N THR A 29 -30.76 8.67 -2.91
CA THR A 29 -31.50 7.51 -2.37
C THR A 29 -30.67 6.55 -1.54
N ARG A 30 -29.34 6.53 -1.67
CA ARG A 30 -28.50 5.52 -1.00
C ARG A 30 -27.77 6.10 0.20
N ALA A 31 -27.99 5.50 1.37
CA ALA A 31 -27.26 5.85 2.60
C ALA A 31 -25.85 5.19 2.70
N THR A 32 -25.40 4.44 1.68
CA THR A 32 -24.10 3.76 1.71
C THR A 32 -22.95 4.77 1.59
N PRO A 33 -22.07 4.90 2.61
CA PRO A 33 -20.97 5.85 2.60
C PRO A 33 -20.04 5.66 1.40
N TYR A 34 -19.94 6.68 0.55
CA TYR A 34 -19.03 6.68 -0.59
C TYR A 34 -18.70 8.12 -1.00
N GLY A 35 -17.43 8.49 -0.95
CA GLY A 35 -16.96 9.81 -1.36
C GLY A 35 -17.72 10.94 -0.66
N LEU A 36 -18.46 11.73 -1.43
CA LEU A 36 -19.26 12.87 -0.96
C LEU A 36 -20.77 12.59 -1.00
N ASP A 37 -21.19 11.38 -1.39
CA ASP A 37 -22.61 11.06 -1.63
C ASP A 37 -23.38 10.81 -0.34
N ALA A 38 -22.70 10.42 0.74
CA ALA A 38 -23.30 10.15 2.03
C ALA A 38 -22.32 10.38 3.18
N MET A 39 -22.85 10.64 4.37
CA MET A 39 -22.08 10.88 5.60
C MET A 39 -22.30 9.75 6.62
N VAL A 40 -21.28 9.53 7.46
CA VAL A 40 -21.36 8.69 8.64
C VAL A 40 -21.42 9.56 9.90
N SER A 41 -22.29 9.18 10.85
CA SER A 41 -22.37 9.81 12.17
C SER A 41 -22.67 8.77 13.24
N LEU A 42 -22.36 9.08 14.50
CA LEU A 42 -22.64 8.21 15.63
C LEU A 42 -23.96 8.63 16.29
N GLY A 43 -24.93 7.71 16.32
CA GLY A 43 -26.20 7.90 17.03
C GLY A 43 -26.14 7.42 18.49
N LYS A 44 -27.01 7.95 19.35
CA LYS A 44 -27.21 7.47 20.72
C LYS A 44 -28.70 7.32 21.03
N PHE A 45 -29.08 6.22 21.67
CA PHE A 45 -30.45 6.03 22.16
C PHE A 45 -30.81 7.09 23.21
N SER A 46 -31.98 7.71 23.04
CA SER A 46 -32.47 8.80 23.88
C SER A 46 -33.99 8.72 23.94
N LYS A 47 -34.59 9.09 25.08
CA LYS A 47 -36.06 9.17 25.22
C LYS A 47 -36.66 10.32 24.41
N ASN A 48 -35.86 11.34 24.12
CA ASN A 48 -36.26 12.50 23.34
C ASN A 48 -35.61 12.43 21.96
N GLU A 49 -36.35 12.82 20.94
CA GLU A 49 -35.82 13.09 19.61
C GLU A 49 -34.74 14.16 19.70
N LYS A 50 -33.61 13.92 19.04
CA LYS A 50 -32.52 14.88 18.91
C LYS A 50 -32.32 15.15 17.43
N ASN A 51 -32.25 16.43 17.09
CA ASN A 51 -31.88 16.84 15.74
C ASN A 51 -30.43 16.44 15.46
N CYS A 52 -30.16 16.00 14.23
CA CYS A 52 -28.80 15.77 13.77
C CYS A 52 -27.99 17.07 13.86
N ASP A 53 -26.80 16.97 14.43
CA ASP A 53 -25.83 18.06 14.47
C ASP A 53 -25.31 18.32 13.03
N ASN A 54 -25.36 19.57 12.57
CA ASN A 54 -25.10 19.93 11.16
C ASN A 54 -23.61 20.14 10.82
N LYS A 55 -22.68 19.82 11.72
CA LYS A 55 -21.25 20.02 11.47
C LYS A 55 -20.69 18.87 10.61
N LEU A 56 -20.41 19.18 9.36
CA LEU A 56 -19.81 18.25 8.40
C LEU A 56 -18.28 18.38 8.44
N PHE A 57 -17.58 17.25 8.60
CA PHE A 57 -16.13 17.17 8.47
C PHE A 57 -15.75 16.26 7.31
N LYS A 58 -14.86 16.74 6.44
CA LYS A 58 -14.33 15.96 5.32
C LYS A 58 -12.94 15.45 5.66
N HIS A 59 -12.82 14.12 5.78
CA HIS A 59 -11.53 13.46 5.90
C HIS A 59 -11.07 12.99 4.52
N ILE A 60 -9.88 13.42 4.09
CA ILE A 60 -9.32 13.10 2.78
C ILE A 60 -8.05 12.27 2.99
N TYR A 61 -8.00 11.10 2.36
CA TYR A 61 -6.83 10.24 2.32
C TYR A 61 -6.35 10.12 0.87
N PRO A 62 -5.04 10.01 0.63
CA PRO A 62 -4.54 9.65 -0.68
C PRO A 62 -5.04 8.25 -1.06
N ASP A 63 -5.23 8.03 -2.36
CA ASP A 63 -5.52 6.69 -2.86
C ASP A 63 -4.37 5.74 -2.49
N MET A 64 -4.70 4.57 -1.93
CA MET A 64 -3.69 3.65 -1.39
C MET A 64 -2.86 3.00 -2.50
N GLU A 65 -3.43 2.80 -3.69
CA GLU A 65 -2.69 2.27 -4.84
C GLU A 65 -1.68 3.30 -5.35
N TRP A 66 -2.13 4.55 -5.51
CA TRP A 66 -1.26 5.67 -5.87
C TRP A 66 -0.14 5.87 -4.84
N LEU A 67 -0.48 5.91 -3.55
CA LEU A 67 0.50 6.08 -2.48
C LEU A 67 1.52 4.94 -2.46
N SER A 68 1.07 3.69 -2.63
CA SER A 68 1.97 2.52 -2.69
C SER A 68 2.95 2.62 -3.87
N LYS A 69 2.50 3.13 -5.03
CA LYS A 69 3.36 3.38 -6.19
C LYS A 69 4.41 4.45 -5.92
N VAL A 70 4.07 5.50 -5.17
CA VAL A 70 5.02 6.54 -4.76
C VAL A 70 6.06 5.97 -3.80
N ILE A 71 5.62 5.26 -2.76
CA ILE A 71 6.52 4.62 -1.79
C ILE A 71 7.51 3.69 -2.49
N ARG A 72 7.03 2.85 -3.43
CA ARG A 72 7.91 1.94 -4.19
C ARG A 72 8.98 2.67 -4.99
N LYS A 73 8.70 3.87 -5.51
CA LYS A 73 9.73 4.66 -6.21
C LYS A 73 10.84 5.11 -5.27
N ILE A 74 10.48 5.51 -4.04
CA ILE A 74 11.42 5.90 -3.00
C ILE A 74 12.26 4.69 -2.53
N GLU A 75 11.65 3.51 -2.38
CA GLU A 75 12.34 2.29 -1.95
C GLU A 75 13.36 1.73 -2.96
N ILE A 76 13.25 2.09 -4.24
CA ILE A 76 14.16 1.65 -5.31
C ILE A 76 15.33 2.61 -5.47
N ASP A 77 15.19 3.87 -5.05
CA ASP A 77 16.26 4.85 -5.12
C ASP A 77 17.30 4.59 -4.01
N LEU A 78 18.55 4.36 -4.42
CA LEU A 78 19.65 4.04 -3.51
C LEU A 78 20.01 5.23 -2.60
N GLU A 79 19.79 6.45 -3.05
CA GLU A 79 20.07 7.66 -2.25
C GLU A 79 19.05 7.76 -1.10
N ASP A 80 17.77 7.58 -1.42
CA ASP A 80 16.67 7.66 -0.46
C ASP A 80 16.67 6.47 0.52
N LEU A 81 17.07 5.29 0.06
CA LEU A 81 17.09 4.05 0.86
C LEU A 81 17.89 4.21 2.16
N ASN A 82 18.93 5.05 2.18
CA ASN A 82 19.76 5.29 3.36
C ASN A 82 19.02 5.97 4.52
N TYR A 83 17.93 6.69 4.21
CA TYR A 83 17.09 7.38 5.20
C TYR A 83 15.94 6.50 5.72
N LEU A 84 15.72 5.35 5.08
CA LEU A 84 14.64 4.45 5.45
C LEU A 84 15.01 3.59 6.66
N TYR A 85 13.97 3.21 7.38
CA TYR A 85 14.02 2.20 8.42
C TYR A 85 13.31 0.95 7.92
N VAL A 86 13.92 -0.20 8.18
CA VAL A 86 13.44 -1.51 7.71
C VAL A 86 13.18 -2.43 8.89
N LYS A 87 12.24 -3.35 8.71
CA LYS A 87 11.89 -4.35 9.72
C LYS A 87 11.47 -5.63 9.03
N TRP A 88 11.97 -6.76 9.50
CA TRP A 88 11.58 -8.06 8.97
C TRP A 88 10.06 -8.21 8.88
N ASN A 89 9.61 -8.60 7.70
CA ASN A 89 8.20 -8.74 7.43
C ASN A 89 7.61 -9.89 8.27
N ASN A 90 6.66 -9.56 9.13
CA ASN A 90 6.03 -10.50 10.07
C ASN A 90 5.24 -11.63 9.37
N VAL A 91 4.90 -11.46 8.09
CA VAL A 91 4.17 -12.46 7.28
C VAL A 91 5.10 -13.57 6.77
N VAL A 92 6.41 -13.44 6.98
CA VAL A 92 7.41 -14.40 6.51
C VAL A 92 7.50 -15.59 7.47
N VAL A 93 7.31 -16.79 6.92
CA VAL A 93 7.46 -18.06 7.64
C VAL A 93 8.82 -18.68 7.34
N CYS A 94 9.49 -19.17 8.38
CA CYS A 94 10.76 -19.88 8.25
C CYS A 94 10.53 -21.40 8.09
N ASN A 95 10.97 -21.96 6.97
CA ASN A 95 11.15 -23.40 6.80
C ASN A 95 12.61 -23.78 7.10
N LYS A 96 12.93 -25.07 7.14
CA LYS A 96 14.32 -25.56 7.38
C LYS A 96 15.35 -24.99 6.39
N THR A 97 14.92 -24.65 5.16
CA THR A 97 15.82 -24.27 4.05
C THR A 97 15.53 -22.89 3.45
N TYR A 98 14.33 -22.34 3.64
CA TYR A 98 13.89 -21.10 3.01
C TYR A 98 13.04 -20.26 3.95
N PHE A 99 13.15 -18.94 3.85
CA PHE A 99 12.14 -17.99 4.30
C PHE A 99 11.07 -17.88 3.21
N LYS A 100 9.80 -18.02 3.59
CA LYS A 100 8.66 -18.00 2.67
C LYS A 100 7.72 -16.86 3.02
N LEU A 101 7.48 -15.97 2.06
CA LEU A 101 6.45 -14.93 2.20
C LEU A 101 5.08 -15.52 1.84
N LEU A 102 4.12 -15.44 2.77
CA LEU A 102 2.79 -16.06 2.58
C LEU A 102 1.91 -15.30 1.60
N PHE A 103 1.96 -13.96 1.65
CA PHE A 103 1.11 -13.09 0.85
C PHE A 103 1.96 -12.01 0.19
N VAL A 104 1.72 -11.78 -1.10
CA VAL A 104 2.33 -10.68 -1.87
C VAL A 104 1.18 -9.83 -2.38
N LYS A 105 1.25 -8.54 -2.09
CA LYS A 105 0.28 -7.55 -2.57
C LYS A 105 0.70 -7.14 -3.97
N ASP A 106 -0.10 -7.50 -4.97
CA ASP A 106 0.10 -7.21 -6.40
C ASP A 106 1.38 -7.75 -7.04
N ASP A 107 1.23 -8.77 -7.87
CA ASP A 107 2.27 -9.07 -8.85
C ASP A 107 1.64 -9.35 -10.21
N GLU A 108 1.68 -8.35 -11.09
CA GLU A 108 1.48 -8.55 -12.53
C GLU A 108 2.52 -9.55 -13.09
N ARG A 109 3.67 -9.68 -12.41
CA ARG A 109 4.70 -10.67 -12.74
C ARG A 109 4.50 -11.90 -11.86
N LYS A 110 3.98 -13.00 -12.40
CA LYS A 110 3.78 -14.28 -11.68
C LYS A 110 5.03 -14.91 -11.02
N ASN A 111 6.21 -14.29 -11.10
CA ASN A 111 7.52 -14.92 -10.92
C ASN A 111 8.42 -14.35 -9.82
N LEU A 112 7.98 -13.45 -8.93
CA LEU A 112 8.82 -13.17 -7.77
C LEU A 112 8.94 -14.41 -6.88
N GLN A 113 10.18 -14.81 -6.63
CA GLN A 113 10.51 -15.94 -5.79
C GLN A 113 10.02 -15.67 -4.37
N ARG A 114 8.85 -16.24 -4.03
CA ARG A 114 8.24 -16.22 -2.68
C ARG A 114 9.08 -16.94 -1.62
N LYS A 115 10.24 -17.47 -2.01
CA LYS A 115 11.14 -18.27 -1.20
C LYS A 115 12.53 -17.67 -1.30
N LEU A 116 13.06 -17.25 -0.18
CA LEU A 116 14.42 -16.77 -0.04
C LEU A 116 15.24 -17.84 0.68
N LYS A 117 16.34 -18.31 0.08
CA LYS A 117 17.17 -19.37 0.68
C LYS A 117 17.83 -18.87 1.96
N ILE A 118 17.85 -19.72 2.98
CA ILE A 118 18.58 -19.42 4.21
C ILE A 118 20.07 -19.55 3.93
N THR A 119 20.76 -18.41 4.05
CA THR A 119 22.21 -18.25 3.97
C THR A 119 22.69 -17.58 5.25
N SER A 120 24.00 -17.55 5.50
CA SER A 120 24.57 -16.82 6.64
C SER A 120 24.13 -15.35 6.64
N ILE A 121 24.12 -14.72 5.46
CA ILE A 121 23.72 -13.32 5.26
C ILE A 121 22.24 -13.14 5.59
N THR A 122 21.36 -13.97 5.03
CA THR A 122 19.91 -13.77 5.17
C THR A 122 19.43 -14.10 6.57
N LYS A 123 20.12 -15.03 7.25
CA LYS A 123 19.96 -15.29 8.68
C LYS A 123 20.44 -14.12 9.54
N ALA A 124 21.56 -13.48 9.17
CA ALA A 124 22.06 -12.29 9.87
C ALA A 124 21.11 -11.09 9.70
N ILE A 125 20.64 -10.84 8.49
CA ILE A 125 19.63 -9.80 8.19
C ILE A 125 18.40 -10.03 9.07
N ASN A 126 17.80 -11.23 9.00
CA ASN A 126 16.64 -11.57 9.82
C ASN A 126 16.88 -11.33 11.32
N LYS A 127 18.08 -11.63 11.84
CA LYS A 127 18.43 -11.38 13.26
C LYS A 127 18.50 -9.88 13.57
N PHE A 128 19.07 -9.07 12.69
CA PHE A 128 19.22 -7.62 12.91
C PHE A 128 17.92 -6.84 12.71
N THR A 129 17.00 -7.34 11.88
CA THR A 129 15.78 -6.63 11.48
C THR A 129 14.54 -7.08 12.26
N GLN A 130 14.67 -7.82 13.37
CA GLN A 130 13.52 -8.15 14.23
C GLN A 130 12.84 -6.89 14.77
N ASN A 131 13.64 -5.86 15.04
CA ASN A 131 13.19 -4.53 15.40
C ASN A 131 13.51 -3.54 14.28
N ASN A 132 12.87 -2.38 14.32
CA ASN A 132 13.09 -1.32 13.35
C ASN A 132 14.55 -0.85 13.38
N ILE A 133 15.23 -0.88 12.24
CA ILE A 133 16.65 -0.50 12.11
C ILE A 133 16.84 0.37 10.86
N SER A 134 17.67 1.41 10.96
CA SER A 134 18.00 2.23 9.77
C SER A 134 18.86 1.43 8.80
N VAL A 135 18.62 1.60 7.50
CA VAL A 135 19.38 0.88 6.46
C VAL A 135 20.88 1.16 6.57
N LYS A 136 21.27 2.42 6.85
CA LYS A 136 22.66 2.79 7.09
C LYS A 136 23.33 1.96 8.18
N LYS A 137 22.63 1.76 9.32
CA LYS A 137 23.12 0.94 10.44
C LYS A 137 23.13 -0.55 10.11
N LEU A 138 22.16 -1.02 9.35
CA LEU A 138 22.12 -2.41 8.88
C LEU A 138 23.32 -2.71 7.98
N ILE A 139 23.64 -1.83 7.03
CA ILE A 139 24.79 -1.96 6.13
C ILE A 139 26.10 -1.98 6.91
N SER A 140 26.30 -1.05 7.86
CA SER A 140 27.51 -1.02 8.69
C SER A 140 27.68 -2.31 9.52
N ASN A 141 26.59 -2.81 10.12
CA ASN A 141 26.63 -4.05 10.90
C ASN A 141 26.96 -5.27 10.03
N LEU A 142 26.47 -5.30 8.79
CA LEU A 142 26.77 -6.35 7.82
C LEU A 142 28.20 -6.26 7.29
N GLN A 143 28.74 -5.05 7.08
CA GLN A 143 30.13 -4.84 6.68
C GLN A 143 31.12 -5.28 7.76
N TYR A 144 30.85 -4.96 9.03
CA TYR A 144 31.68 -5.40 10.16
C TYR A 144 31.71 -6.94 10.31
N SER A 145 30.62 -7.61 9.93
CA SER A 145 30.58 -9.09 9.88
C SER A 145 31.30 -9.71 8.67
N ARG A 146 31.80 -8.89 7.74
CA ARG A 146 32.25 -9.26 6.39
C ARG A 146 33.69 -8.82 6.03
N ASP A 147 34.57 -8.59 7.01
CA ASP A 147 36.02 -8.53 6.74
C ASP A 147 36.60 -9.82 6.10
N CYS A 148 35.75 -10.83 5.82
CA CYS A 148 36.00 -11.85 4.80
C CYS A 148 35.03 -11.68 3.59
N LYS A 149 35.54 -11.05 2.53
CA LYS A 149 35.04 -11.02 1.12
C LYS A 149 33.78 -10.19 0.81
N ILE A 150 34.03 -9.10 0.09
CA ILE A 150 33.11 -8.15 -0.52
C ILE A 150 32.14 -8.86 -1.48
N VAL A 151 30.85 -8.83 -1.17
CA VAL A 151 29.77 -8.94 -2.15
C VAL A 151 28.79 -7.81 -1.85
N CYS A 152 28.74 -6.83 -2.75
CA CYS A 152 27.68 -5.81 -2.77
C CYS A 152 26.34 -6.53 -2.82
N VAL A 153 25.60 -6.53 -1.70
CA VAL A 153 24.21 -6.99 -1.72
C VAL A 153 23.42 -5.87 -2.36
N ARG A 154 23.19 -5.96 -3.68
CA ARG A 154 22.02 -5.29 -4.27
C ARG A 154 20.81 -5.83 -3.50
N MET A 155 20.07 -4.95 -2.83
CA MET A 155 18.71 -5.28 -2.42
C MET A 155 17.93 -5.48 -3.72
N ASN A 156 17.87 -6.71 -4.20
CA ASN A 156 16.97 -7.06 -5.29
C ASN A 156 15.52 -6.86 -4.82
N ASP A 157 14.60 -6.63 -5.75
CA ASP A 157 13.14 -6.54 -5.51
C ASP A 157 12.62 -7.62 -4.54
N SER A 158 13.25 -8.81 -4.56
CA SER A 158 12.95 -9.91 -3.65
C SER A 158 13.15 -9.55 -2.18
N LEU A 159 14.26 -8.90 -1.80
CA LEU A 159 14.61 -8.58 -0.40
C LEU A 159 13.75 -7.46 0.19
N ASN A 160 13.33 -6.49 -0.63
CA ASN A 160 12.42 -5.42 -0.20
C ASN A 160 11.06 -5.96 0.27
N LEU A 161 10.65 -7.14 -0.17
CA LEU A 161 9.41 -7.77 0.28
C LEU A 161 9.53 -8.51 1.62
N PHE A 162 10.77 -8.85 2.04
CA PHE A 162 11.05 -9.53 3.30
C PHE A 162 11.48 -8.56 4.42
N LEU A 163 11.86 -7.33 4.05
CA LEU A 163 12.24 -6.22 4.93
C LEU A 163 11.10 -5.23 5.15
#